data_AF-A0A314YXX5-F1
#
_entry.id   AF-A0A314YXX5-F1
#
_cell.length_a   1.000
_cell.length_b   1.000
_cell.length_c   1.000
_cell.angle_alpha   90.00
_cell.angle_beta   90.00
_cell.angle_gamma   90.00
#
_symmetry.space_group_name_H-M   'P 1'
#
loop_
_entity.id
_entity.type
_entity.pdbx_description
1 polymer ?
#
loop_
_entity_poly.entity_id
_entity_poly.type
_entity_poly.pdbx_seq_one_letter_code
_entity_poly.pdbx_strand_id
1 'polypeptide(L)'
;MLKLAERMVISFYAGVSASTTHTWTTLSGTGADDVQVMTRKSVDDLGRPLGIVLSVATSFLLPVPPKRVFEFLRDENSRNEWDILSNGRIVQEMEHITNGRDTENCVSLLRVNVA
;
A
#
# COMPACT_ATOMS: atom_id res chain seq x y z
N MET A 1 17.96 -3.64 -14.94
CA MET A 1 17.23 -3.36 -13.67
C MET A 1 16.48 -2.03 -13.68
N LEU A 2 17.09 -0.89 -14.04
CA LEU A 2 16.44 0.44 -14.03
C LEU A 2 15.07 0.51 -14.74
N LYS A 3 14.96 -0.03 -15.96
CA LYS A 3 13.68 -0.03 -16.71
C LYS A 3 12.54 -0.77 -15.99
N LEU A 4 12.85 -1.81 -15.20
CA LEU A 4 11.83 -2.52 -14.43
C LEU A 4 11.39 -1.69 -13.22
N ALA A 5 12.35 -1.13 -12.48
CA ALA A 5 12.07 -0.26 -11.34
C ALA A 5 11.23 0.96 -11.74
N GLU A 6 11.57 1.61 -12.86
CA GLU A 6 10.81 2.71 -13.44
C GLU A 6 9.36 2.31 -13.74
N ARG A 7 9.15 1.17 -14.43
CA ARG A 7 7.80 0.66 -14.69
C ARG A 7 7.02 0.34 -13.42
N MET A 8 7.67 -0.21 -12.40
CA MET A 8 7.03 -0.50 -11.11
C MET A 8 6.55 0.79 -10.43
N VAL A 9 7.39 1.83 -10.43
CA VAL A 9 7.05 3.15 -9.88
C VAL A 9 5.87 3.77 -10.63
N ILE A 10 5.91 3.79 -11.96
CA ILE A 10 4.80 4.31 -12.78
C ILE A 10 3.51 3.54 -12.51
N SER A 11 3.59 2.21 -12.43
CA SER A 11 2.43 1.34 -12.20
C SER A 11 1.78 1.57 -10.83
N PHE A 12 2.60 1.86 -9.81
CA PHE A 12 2.13 2.21 -8.47
C PHE A 12 1.40 3.55 -8.48
N TYR A 13 2.04 4.61 -9.01
CA TYR A 13 1.42 5.93 -9.07
C TYR A 13 0.14 5.96 -9.91
N ALA A 14 0.06 5.19 -11.00
CA ALA A 14 -1.16 5.04 -11.79
C ALA A 14 -2.35 4.44 -11.01
N GLY A 15 -2.11 3.76 -9.88
CA GLY A 15 -3.15 3.19 -9.03
C GLY A 15 -3.41 3.96 -7.73
N VAL A 16 -2.62 4.97 -7.40
CA VAL A 16 -2.71 5.73 -6.13
C VAL A 16 -2.96 7.21 -6.38
N SER A 17 -2.39 7.78 -7.44
CA SER A 17 -2.57 9.19 -7.79
C SER A 17 -3.90 9.41 -8.51
N ALA A 18 -4.51 10.56 -8.29
CA ALA A 18 -5.58 11.06 -9.14
C ALA A 18 -4.98 11.78 -10.36
N SER A 19 -5.49 11.49 -11.55
CA SER A 19 -5.21 12.29 -12.75
C SER A 19 -6.45 12.38 -13.64
N THR A 20 -6.38 13.21 -14.68
CA THR A 20 -7.43 13.28 -15.72
C THR A 20 -7.61 11.96 -16.47
N THR A 21 -6.58 11.11 -16.51
CA THR A 21 -6.62 9.75 -17.10
C THR A 21 -6.94 8.66 -16.08
N HIS A 22 -6.73 8.93 -14.79
CA HIS A 22 -6.90 8.01 -13.68
C HIS A 22 -7.83 8.65 -12.64
N THR A 23 -9.11 8.77 -13.01
CA THR A 23 -10.12 9.42 -12.18
C THR A 23 -10.63 8.47 -11.11
N TRP A 24 -10.52 8.90 -9.86
CA TRP A 24 -11.14 8.23 -8.72
C TRP A 24 -12.62 8.62 -8.63
N THR A 25 -13.48 7.63 -8.38
CA THR A 25 -14.91 7.83 -8.18
C THR A 25 -15.29 7.42 -6.77
N THR A 26 -16.08 8.25 -6.08
CA THR A 26 -16.61 7.89 -4.76
C THR A 26 -17.59 6.74 -4.89
N LEU A 27 -17.39 5.69 -4.10
CA LEU A 27 -18.29 4.55 -4.06
C LEU A 27 -19.60 4.97 -3.40
N SER A 28 -20.72 4.81 -4.10
CA SER A 28 -22.03 5.12 -3.54
C SER A 28 -22.56 3.91 -2.75
N GLY A 29 -22.99 4.13 -1.51
CA GLY A 29 -23.57 3.10 -0.65
C GLY A 29 -23.52 3.47 0.83
N THR A 30 -24.34 2.82 1.66
CA THR A 30 -24.37 3.09 3.09
C THR A 30 -23.01 2.81 3.73
N GLY A 31 -22.36 3.85 4.26
CA GLY A 31 -21.04 3.75 4.92
C GLY A 31 -19.83 3.74 3.98
N ALA A 32 -20.01 4.09 2.69
CA ALA A 32 -18.94 4.11 1.68
C ALA A 32 -18.54 5.52 1.23
N ASP A 33 -19.03 6.57 1.89
CA ASP A 33 -18.89 7.97 1.44
C ASP A 33 -17.43 8.44 1.32
N ASP A 34 -16.52 7.83 2.09
CA ASP A 34 -15.07 8.13 2.06
C ASP A 34 -14.26 7.15 1.19
N VAL A 35 -14.91 6.15 0.60
CA VAL A 35 -14.27 5.12 -0.23
C VAL A 35 -14.22 5.60 -1.67
N GLN A 36 -13.02 5.63 -2.23
CA GLN A 36 -12.75 5.95 -3.61
C GLN A 36 -12.33 4.70 -4.39
N VAL A 37 -12.82 4.58 -5.62
CA VAL A 37 -12.55 3.45 -6.50
C VAL A 37 -12.09 3.95 -7.87
N MET A 38 -11.08 3.28 -8.42
CA MET A 38 -10.61 3.45 -9.79
C MET A 38 -10.50 2.09 -10.48
N THR A 39 -10.98 2.01 -11.71
CA THR A 39 -10.85 0.82 -12.56
C THR A 39 -10.06 1.19 -13.80
N ARG A 40 -8.95 0.47 -14.08
CA ARG A 40 -8.19 0.63 -15.32
C ARG A 40 -8.01 -0.70 -16.04
N LYS A 41 -8.04 -0.66 -17.37
CA LYS A 41 -7.77 -1.83 -18.21
C LYS A 41 -6.26 -1.93 -18.44
N SER A 42 -5.66 -3.06 -18.07
CA SER A 42 -4.26 -3.38 -18.32
C SER A 42 -4.20 -4.18 -19.62
N VAL A 43 -4.04 -3.49 -20.75
CA VAL A 43 -3.97 -4.10 -22.09
C VAL A 43 -2.53 -4.13 -22.60
N ASP A 44 -1.73 -3.10 -22.31
CA ASP A 44 -0.38 -2.91 -22.85
C ASP A 44 0.71 -2.80 -21.76
N ASP A 45 0.41 -3.22 -20.52
CA ASP A 45 1.38 -3.18 -19.42
C ASP A 45 2.36 -4.36 -19.51
N LEU A 46 3.55 -4.12 -20.04
CA LEU A 46 4.64 -5.11 -20.08
C LEU A 46 4.96 -5.66 -18.69
N GLY A 47 4.63 -6.94 -18.47
CA GLY A 47 4.86 -7.67 -17.22
C GLY A 47 3.65 -7.80 -16.31
N ARG A 48 2.46 -7.31 -16.72
CA ARG A 48 1.18 -7.57 -16.06
C ARG A 48 0.28 -8.46 -16.90
N PRO A 49 -0.54 -9.33 -16.28
CA PRO A 49 -1.56 -10.07 -16.98
C PRO A 49 -2.58 -9.11 -17.62
N LEU A 50 -3.06 -9.46 -18.81
CA LEU A 50 -4.15 -8.74 -19.45
C LEU A 50 -5.40 -8.81 -18.56
N GLY A 51 -6.02 -7.68 -18.27
CA GLY A 51 -7.18 -7.67 -17.39
C GLY A 51 -7.59 -6.30 -16.86
N ILE A 52 -8.35 -6.33 -15.77
CA ILE A 52 -8.83 -5.15 -15.06
C ILE A 52 -8.03 -5.01 -13.77
N VAL A 53 -7.53 -3.81 -13.51
CA VAL A 53 -6.92 -3.44 -12.24
C VAL A 53 -7.89 -2.55 -11.50
N LEU A 54 -8.36 -3.02 -10.35
CA LEU A 54 -9.19 -2.29 -9.41
C LEU A 54 -8.30 -1.69 -8.32
N SER A 55 -8.40 -0.38 -8.11
CA SER A 55 -7.74 0.34 -7.01
C SER A 55 -8.84 0.89 -6.09
N VAL A 56 -8.70 0.63 -4.79
CA VAL A 56 -9.65 1.08 -3.75
C VAL A 56 -8.85 1.79 -2.69
N ALA A 57 -9.29 2.98 -2.30
CA ALA A 57 -8.65 3.77 -1.26
C ALA A 57 -9.72 4.41 -0.37
N THR A 58 -9.39 4.59 0.90
CA THR A 58 -10.16 5.42 1.84
C THR A 58 -9.18 6.33 2.54
N SER A 59 -9.61 7.52 2.94
CA SER A 59 -8.78 8.43 3.74
C SER A 59 -9.56 8.98 4.92
N PHE A 60 -8.85 9.24 6.00
CA PHE A 60 -9.39 9.86 7.20
C PHE A 60 -8.31 10.75 7.82
N LEU A 61 -8.74 11.75 8.60
CA LEU A 61 -7.83 12.69 9.24
C LEU A 61 -7.45 12.19 10.64
N LEU A 62 -6.16 12.28 10.97
CA LEU A 62 -5.64 11.98 12.30
C LEU A 62 -5.06 13.24 12.94
N PRO A 63 -5.36 13.52 14.23
CA PRO A 63 -4.79 14.64 14.97
C PRO A 63 -3.37 14.32 15.48
N VAL A 64 -2.53 13.71 14.64
CA VAL A 64 -1.20 13.19 15.00
C VAL A 64 -0.20 13.55 13.90
N PRO A 65 1.06 13.93 14.24
CA PRO A 65 2.07 14.23 13.23
C PRO A 65 2.34 13.04 12.29
N PRO A 66 2.52 13.28 10.96
CA PRO A 66 2.74 12.20 9.99
C PRO A 66 3.90 11.26 10.32
N LYS A 67 5.00 11.80 10.85
CA LYS A 67 6.17 11.00 11.25
C LYS A 67 5.82 9.93 12.29
N ARG A 68 4.97 10.29 13.26
CA ARG A 68 4.53 9.36 14.31
C ARG A 68 3.61 8.27 13.76
N VAL A 69 2.75 8.61 12.80
CA VAL A 69 1.91 7.61 12.11
C VAL A 69 2.80 6.67 11.29
N PHE A 70 3.79 7.19 10.58
CA PHE A 70 4.74 6.38 9.81
C PHE A 70 5.55 5.42 10.70
N GLU A 71 6.10 5.92 11.81
CA GLU A 71 6.80 5.09 12.80
C GLU A 71 5.88 3.99 13.35
N PHE A 72 4.64 4.32 13.70
CA PHE A 72 3.64 3.36 14.15
C PHE A 72 3.30 2.30 13.10
N LEU A 73 3.13 2.67 11.83
CA LEU A 73 2.79 1.71 10.76
C LEU A 73 3.97 0.80 10.37
N ARG A 74 5.21 1.25 10.58
CA ARG A 74 6.41 0.49 10.24
C ARG A 74 6.84 -0.48 11.35
N ASP A 75 6.56 -0.16 12.62
CA ASP A 75 6.92 -1.01 13.76
C ASP A 75 6.20 -2.38 13.67
N GLU A 76 6.97 -3.46 13.72
CA GLU A 76 6.43 -4.83 13.74
C GLU A 76 5.60 -5.13 14.99
N ASN A 77 5.92 -4.48 16.12
CA ASN A 77 5.27 -4.73 17.41
C ASN A 77 3.86 -4.13 17.48
N SER A 78 3.58 -3.08 16.70
CA SER A 78 2.26 -2.46 16.58
C SER A 78 1.42 -3.09 15.46
N ARG A 79 2.00 -3.99 14.65
CA ARG A 79 1.36 -4.53 13.45
C ARG A 79 0.06 -5.25 13.74
N ASN A 80 -0.04 -5.87 14.91
CA ASN A 80 -1.24 -6.56 15.40
C ASN A 80 -2.38 -5.60 15.79
N GLU A 81 -2.11 -4.31 15.98
CA GLU A 81 -3.11 -3.31 16.34
C GLU A 81 -3.96 -2.86 15.14
N TRP A 82 -3.43 -2.96 13.91
CA TRP A 82 -4.07 -2.38 12.73
C TRP A 82 -4.12 -3.28 11.51
N ASP A 83 -3.20 -4.26 11.37
CA ASP A 83 -3.19 -5.17 10.23
C ASP A 83 -4.09 -6.38 10.52
N ILE A 84 -5.23 -6.44 9.85
CA ILE A 84 -6.19 -7.54 9.97
C ILE A 84 -5.56 -8.91 9.65
N LEU A 85 -4.50 -8.95 8.84
CA LEU A 85 -3.80 -10.20 8.49
C LEU A 85 -2.97 -10.75 9.65
N SER A 86 -2.57 -9.89 10.58
CA SER A 86 -1.89 -10.31 11.82
C SER A 86 -2.85 -11.04 12.77
N ASN A 87 -4.16 -10.74 12.68
CA ASN A 87 -5.21 -11.35 13.50
C ASN A 87 -4.88 -11.33 15.02
N GLY A 88 -4.36 -10.20 15.50
CA GLY A 88 -3.95 -10.01 16.90
C GLY A 88 -2.70 -10.80 17.34
N ARG A 89 -2.06 -11.55 16.44
CA ARG A 89 -0.89 -12.39 16.75
C ARG A 89 0.40 -11.59 16.69
N ILE A 90 1.42 -12.13 17.35
CA ILE A 90 2.78 -11.59 17.31
C ILE A 90 3.32 -11.69 15.89
N VAL A 91 3.77 -10.55 15.37
CA VAL A 91 4.47 -10.44 14.10
C VAL A 91 5.97 -10.34 14.41
N GLN A 92 6.76 -11.09 13.65
CA GLN A 92 8.22 -11.10 13.78
C GLN A 92 8.87 -10.67 12.48
N GLU A 93 9.82 -9.73 12.54
CA GLU A 93 10.70 -9.44 11.43
C GLU A 93 11.71 -10.60 11.24
N MET A 94 11.70 -11.18 10.04
CA MET A 94 12.59 -12.29 9.66
C MET A 94 13.82 -11.80 8.91
N GLU A 95 13.65 -10.78 8.08
CA GLU A 95 14.72 -10.18 7.28
C GLU A 95 14.48 -8.68 7.18
N HIS A 96 15.58 -7.93 7.20
CA HIS A 96 15.58 -6.48 7.06
C HIS A 96 16.52 -6.06 5.94
N ILE A 97 15.97 -5.57 4.84
CA ILE A 97 16.72 -5.17 3.66
C ILE A 97 16.71 -3.65 3.56
N THR A 98 17.84 -3.01 3.86
CA THR A 98 17.97 -1.55 3.73
C THR A 98 17.97 -1.11 2.26
N ASN A 99 17.30 0.00 1.97
CA ASN A 99 17.21 0.56 0.64
C ASN A 99 17.95 1.90 0.56
N GLY A 100 19.13 1.89 -0.07
CA GLY A 100 19.92 3.09 -0.31
C GLY A 100 20.72 3.55 0.91
N ARG A 101 20.90 4.87 1.06
CA ARG A 101 21.72 5.47 2.14
C ARG A 101 20.95 5.73 3.42
N ASP A 102 19.64 5.88 3.31
CA ASP A 102 18.79 6.15 4.47
C ASP A 102 18.35 4.82 5.08
N THR A 103 18.86 4.53 6.27
CA THR A 103 18.56 3.30 7.00
C THR A 103 17.09 3.20 7.41
N GLU A 104 16.34 4.30 7.38
CA GLU A 104 14.90 4.29 7.63
C GLU A 104 14.09 3.71 6.47
N ASN A 105 14.65 3.69 5.26
CA ASN A 105 14.02 3.06 4.10
C ASN A 105 14.44 1.59 4.04
N CYS A 106 13.49 0.70 4.29
CA CYS A 106 13.74 -0.73 4.29
C CYS A 106 12.60 -1.51 3.64
N VAL A 107 12.90 -2.75 3.27
CA VAL A 107 11.93 -3.79 2.98
C VAL A 107 12.10 -4.87 4.03
N SER A 108 11.04 -5.12 4.80
CA SER A 108 11.03 -6.11 5.88
C SER A 108 10.21 -7.33 5.48
N LEU A 109 10.74 -8.52 5.73
CA LEU A 109 9.99 -9.77 5.61
C LEU A 109 9.38 -10.09 6.97
N LEU A 110 8.06 -10.02 7.07
CA LEU A 110 7.34 -10.26 8.32
C LEU A 110 6.72 -11.66 8.34
N ARG A 111 6.81 -12.34 9.48
CA ARG A 111 6.12 -13.60 9.76
C ARG A 111 5.08 -13.38 10.85
N VAL A 112 3.84 -13.75 10.57
CA VAL A 112 2.80 -13.88 11.59
C VAL A 112 2.97 -15.23 12.27
N ASN A 113 3.24 -15.25 13.57
CA ASN A 113 3.43 -16.49 14.30
C ASN A 113 2.10 -17.25 14.43
N VAL A 114 2.12 -18.55 14.14
CA VAL A 114 0.98 -19.44 14.38
C VAL A 114 1.17 -20.06 15.76
N ALA A 115 0.10 -20.07 16.56
CA ALA A 115 0.07 -20.74 17.86
C ALA A 115 0.17 -22.27 17.70
#